data_AF-A0A9J7KYY6-F1
#
_entry.id   AF-A0A9J7KYY6-F1
#
_cell.length_a   1.000
_cell.length_b   1.000
_cell.length_c   1.000
_cell.angle_alpha   90.00
_cell.angle_beta   90.00
_cell.angle_gamma   90.00
#
_symmetry.space_group_name_H-M   'P 1'
#
loop_
_entity.id
_entity.type
_entity.pdbx_description
1 polymer ?
#
loop_
_entity_poly.entity_id
_entity_poly.type
_entity_poly.pdbx_seq_one_letter_code
_entity_poly.pdbx_strand_id
1 'polypeptide(L)'
;MAYRQSGREPIHGLTMERPANVGYIADTQKRWEQTWAVGFYNFYGAYTIGKFWEKPWEPTLTDNVKFPEGTVAFKLLFTEATEADVPSLAGSPEWQAAIAIPDPPIPPDASDGEAFGKLLDTMKPKDRGPKLYPLRLIQVDIMVRDSRADKETGWVFGTFMYHKDHGTKTKDKWRRLVPLCLQWGNDPDLTPERYYEQGIRPNETWTNPLVKEKGLLAPGRPYLGYLERANGIVDNFISCCASCHSTASIPTFPKTLTPSKPDLVPNTMDWFKNIHAGEPFEEGGKSLDYSLQLDSGLSGYFEWVKSKPKPK
;
A
#
# COMPACT_ATOMS: atom_id res chain seq x y z
N MET A 1 1.56 -3.51 1.25
CA MET A 1 1.20 -3.80 2.66
C MET A 1 2.47 -3.77 3.48
N ALA A 2 2.40 -3.10 4.62
CA ALA A 2 3.49 -2.90 5.56
C ALA A 2 4.07 -4.23 6.10
N TYR A 3 5.36 -4.48 5.91
CA TYR A 3 6.07 -5.60 6.52
C TYR A 3 6.40 -5.29 7.98
N ARG A 4 5.48 -5.65 8.87
CA ARG A 4 5.56 -5.38 10.32
C ARG A 4 6.84 -5.91 10.97
N GLN A 5 7.28 -7.11 10.57
CA GLN A 5 8.47 -7.78 11.12
C GLN A 5 9.77 -7.02 10.85
N SER A 6 9.80 -6.18 9.82
CA SER A 6 10.97 -5.37 9.48
C SER A 6 11.11 -4.17 10.42
N GLY A 7 10.04 -3.69 11.07
CA GLY A 7 10.06 -2.46 11.87
C GLY A 7 10.24 -1.18 11.02
N ARG A 8 10.18 -0.01 11.66
CA ARG A 8 10.30 1.31 11.00
C ARG A 8 11.75 1.70 10.74
N GLU A 9 12.03 2.27 9.56
CA GLU A 9 13.31 2.90 9.24
C GLU A 9 13.61 4.00 10.29
N PRO A 10 14.82 4.02 10.87
CA PRO A 10 15.07 4.75 12.11
C PRO A 10 15.20 6.27 11.97
N ILE A 11 15.41 6.82 10.78
CA ILE A 11 15.66 8.27 10.61
C ILE A 11 14.36 9.02 10.31
N HIS A 12 13.55 8.49 9.40
CA HIS A 12 12.34 9.15 8.87
C HIS A 12 11.06 8.38 9.21
N GLY A 13 11.16 7.20 9.84
CA GLY A 13 10.00 6.40 10.19
C GLY A 13 9.34 5.71 8.99
N LEU A 14 10.08 5.49 7.90
CA LEU A 14 9.56 4.76 6.74
C LEU A 14 9.13 3.35 7.16
N THR A 15 8.06 2.85 6.58
CA THR A 15 7.63 1.45 6.71
C THR A 15 7.91 0.72 5.41
N MET A 16 8.53 -0.45 5.53
CA MET A 16 8.79 -1.32 4.38
C MET A 16 7.47 -1.83 3.83
N GLU A 17 7.26 -1.64 2.53
CA GLU A 17 6.09 -2.09 1.79
C GLU A 17 6.37 -3.42 1.08
N ARG A 18 5.48 -3.90 0.22
CA ARG A 18 5.73 -5.13 -0.52
C ARG A 18 6.98 -4.98 -1.40
N PRO A 19 7.99 -5.87 -1.30
CA PRO A 19 9.12 -5.83 -2.22
C PRO A 19 8.66 -6.15 -3.65
N ALA A 20 9.32 -5.53 -4.63
CA ALA A 20 9.06 -5.77 -6.04
C ALA A 20 9.97 -6.91 -6.54
N ASN A 21 9.38 -8.01 -6.99
CA ASN A 21 10.11 -9.08 -7.66
C ASN A 21 10.56 -8.66 -9.07
N VAL A 22 11.41 -9.47 -9.70
CA VAL A 22 11.97 -9.19 -11.04
C VAL A 22 10.85 -8.89 -12.05
N GLY A 23 11.03 -7.83 -12.84
CA GLY A 23 10.07 -7.43 -13.88
C GLY A 23 8.76 -6.80 -13.35
N TYR A 24 8.59 -6.64 -12.04
CA TYR A 24 7.32 -6.20 -11.46
C TYR A 24 7.00 -4.73 -11.76
N ILE A 25 8.00 -3.86 -11.64
CA ILE A 25 7.85 -2.42 -11.88
C ILE A 25 8.14 -2.09 -13.35
N ALA A 26 9.21 -2.66 -13.89
CA ALA A 26 9.64 -2.48 -15.28
C ALA A 26 10.32 -3.75 -15.81
N ASP A 27 10.29 -3.97 -17.11
CA ASP A 27 10.98 -5.09 -17.77
C ASP A 27 12.51 -5.05 -17.61
N THR A 28 13.08 -3.85 -17.44
CA THR A 28 14.49 -3.61 -17.14
C THR A 28 14.88 -3.95 -15.70
N GLN A 29 13.94 -4.14 -14.79
CA GLN A 29 14.20 -4.47 -13.39
C GLN A 29 14.66 -5.94 -13.30
N LYS A 30 15.98 -6.17 -13.19
CA LYS A 30 16.59 -7.51 -13.20
C LYS A 30 16.86 -8.11 -11.81
N ARG A 31 16.48 -7.41 -10.74
CA ARG A 31 16.61 -7.89 -9.36
C ARG A 31 15.37 -7.56 -8.56
N TRP A 32 15.28 -8.17 -7.38
CA TRP A 32 14.30 -7.74 -6.40
C TRP A 32 14.67 -6.36 -5.84
N GLU A 33 13.66 -5.53 -5.62
CA GLU A 33 13.83 -4.18 -5.09
C GLU A 33 12.95 -3.99 -3.85
N GLN A 34 13.52 -3.44 -2.79
CA GLN A 34 12.75 -2.98 -1.64
C GLN A 34 11.93 -1.75 -2.00
N THR A 35 10.73 -1.67 -1.40
CA THR A 35 9.89 -0.48 -1.42
C THR A 35 9.61 -0.01 -0.01
N TRP A 36 9.53 1.30 0.17
CA TRP A 36 9.39 1.94 1.48
C TRP A 36 8.41 3.10 1.38
N ALA A 37 7.60 3.29 2.41
CA ALA A 37 6.59 4.32 2.42
C ALA A 37 6.60 5.16 3.69
N VAL A 38 6.17 6.41 3.57
CA VAL A 38 5.76 7.24 4.71
C VAL A 38 4.40 7.84 4.44
N GLY A 39 3.51 7.70 5.42
CA GLY A 39 2.16 8.25 5.39
C GLY A 39 2.05 9.50 6.26
N PHE A 40 1.25 10.44 5.81
CA PHE A 40 0.93 11.69 6.48
C PHE A 40 -0.58 11.84 6.54
N TYR A 41 -1.07 12.47 7.59
CA TYR A 41 -2.47 12.82 7.76
C TYR A 41 -2.60 14.33 7.92
N ASN A 42 -3.67 14.90 7.38
CA ASN A 42 -4.03 16.27 7.71
C ASN A 42 -4.52 16.38 9.18
N PHE A 43 -4.83 17.59 9.64
CA PHE A 43 -5.20 17.83 11.04
C PHE A 43 -6.46 17.06 11.49
N TYR A 44 -7.42 16.84 10.59
CA TYR A 44 -8.60 16.00 10.87
C TYR A 44 -8.21 14.55 11.19
N GLY A 45 -7.38 13.94 10.34
CA GLY A 45 -6.89 12.58 10.58
C GLY A 45 -5.97 12.49 11.80
N ALA A 46 -5.11 13.48 11.99
CA ALA A 46 -4.21 13.56 13.13
C ALA A 46 -4.98 13.65 14.46
N TYR A 47 -6.13 14.34 14.50
CA TYR A 47 -6.98 14.38 15.69
C TYR A 47 -7.49 12.98 16.07
N THR A 48 -8.00 12.20 15.11
CA THR A 48 -8.46 10.83 15.36
C THR A 48 -7.32 9.92 15.82
N ILE A 49 -6.14 9.99 15.18
CA ILE A 49 -4.96 9.22 15.58
C ILE A 49 -4.49 9.63 16.98
N GLY A 50 -4.48 10.93 17.28
CA GLY A 50 -4.10 11.46 18.59
C GLY A 50 -5.05 11.04 19.71
N LYS A 51 -6.35 10.90 19.43
CA LYS A 51 -7.31 10.32 20.37
C LYS A 51 -7.07 8.83 20.62
N PHE A 52 -6.75 8.08 19.56
CA PHE A 52 -6.42 6.67 19.67
C PHE A 52 -5.15 6.44 20.50
N TRP A 53 -4.14 7.29 20.34
CA TRP A 53 -2.87 7.26 21.09
C TRP A 53 -2.77 8.38 22.13
N GLU A 54 -3.88 8.73 22.80
CA GLU A 54 -3.89 9.79 23.82
C GLU A 54 -2.84 9.54 24.90
N LYS A 55 -2.67 8.27 25.28
CA LYS A 55 -1.47 7.79 25.98
C LYS A 55 -0.50 7.20 24.95
N PRO A 56 0.70 7.78 24.77
CA PRO A 56 1.67 7.28 23.79
C PRO A 56 2.08 5.80 23.97
N TRP A 57 1.92 5.26 25.17
CA TRP A 57 2.31 3.88 25.54
C TRP A 57 1.12 2.92 25.68
N GLU A 58 -0.12 3.38 25.50
CA GLU A 58 -1.32 2.57 25.70
C GLU A 58 -2.44 3.07 24.78
N PRO A 59 -2.68 2.41 23.63
CA PRO A 59 -3.74 2.81 22.72
C PRO A 59 -5.10 2.60 23.38
N THR A 60 -6.00 3.53 23.18
CA THR A 60 -7.37 3.45 23.69
C THR A 60 -8.29 3.07 22.54
N LEU A 61 -8.80 1.83 22.55
CA LEU A 61 -9.82 1.39 21.61
C LEU A 61 -11.05 0.85 22.33
N THR A 62 -11.98 1.75 22.63
CA THR A 62 -13.28 1.39 23.20
C THR A 62 -14.29 1.02 22.12
N ASP A 63 -14.26 1.66 20.96
CA ASP A 63 -15.27 1.57 19.91
C ASP A 63 -14.66 1.52 18.50
N ASN A 64 -15.48 1.44 17.45
CA ASN A 64 -15.01 1.59 16.08
C ASN A 64 -14.34 2.96 15.88
N VAL A 65 -13.16 2.98 15.29
CA VAL A 65 -12.57 4.23 14.79
C VAL A 65 -13.42 4.69 13.61
N LYS A 66 -13.66 5.99 13.50
CA LYS A 66 -14.21 6.64 12.31
C LYS A 66 -13.53 7.99 12.15
N PHE A 67 -12.85 8.19 11.03
CA PHE A 67 -12.25 9.46 10.67
C PHE A 67 -13.35 10.43 10.23
N PRO A 68 -13.25 11.72 10.63
CA PRO A 68 -14.22 12.73 10.24
C PRO A 68 -14.09 13.09 8.76
N GLU A 69 -15.18 13.59 8.19
CA GLU A 69 -15.24 14.17 6.84
C GLU A 69 -14.10 15.15 6.59
N GLY A 70 -13.50 15.10 5.40
CA GLY A 70 -12.36 15.94 5.05
C GLY A 70 -11.01 15.44 5.62
N THR A 71 -10.99 14.29 6.29
CA THR A 71 -9.72 13.60 6.58
C THR A 71 -9.01 13.26 5.28
N VAL A 72 -7.73 13.61 5.21
CA VAL A 72 -6.86 13.25 4.09
C VAL A 72 -5.67 12.50 4.66
N ALA A 73 -5.40 11.31 4.12
CA ALA A 73 -4.11 10.68 4.25
C ALA A 73 -3.40 10.70 2.90
N PHE A 74 -2.12 11.05 2.89
CA PHE A 74 -1.28 10.93 1.70
C PHE A 74 -0.02 10.13 2.03
N LYS A 75 0.44 9.32 1.08
CA LYS A 75 1.53 8.36 1.29
C LYS A 75 2.54 8.53 0.17
N LEU A 76 3.79 8.78 0.53
CA LEU A 76 4.91 8.81 -0.41
C LEU A 76 5.55 7.42 -0.43
N LEU A 77 5.68 6.83 -1.62
CA LEU A 77 6.29 5.52 -1.82
C LEU A 77 7.59 5.66 -2.60
N PHE A 78 8.61 4.98 -2.10
CA PHE A 78 9.95 4.98 -2.62
C PHE A 78 10.42 3.56 -2.94
N THR A 79 11.38 3.45 -3.85
CA THR A 79 12.05 2.19 -4.20
C THR A 79 13.56 2.37 -4.17
N GLU A 80 14.30 1.30 -3.87
CA GLU A 80 15.76 1.27 -3.99
C GLU A 80 16.24 1.15 -5.45
N ALA A 81 15.31 0.92 -6.40
CA ALA A 81 15.61 0.79 -7.81
C ALA A 81 16.36 2.01 -8.37
N THR A 82 17.36 1.74 -9.22
CA THR A 82 18.10 2.76 -9.96
C THR A 82 17.38 3.18 -11.23
N GLU A 83 17.85 4.26 -11.85
CA GLU A 83 17.36 4.66 -13.18
C GLU A 83 17.68 3.61 -14.26
N ALA A 84 18.66 2.73 -14.04
CA ALA A 84 18.91 1.60 -14.95
C ALA A 84 17.90 0.47 -14.74
N ASP A 85 17.48 0.24 -13.49
CA ASP A 85 16.48 -0.79 -13.17
C ASP A 85 15.09 -0.36 -13.62
N VAL A 86 14.74 0.92 -13.41
CA VAL A 86 13.44 1.51 -13.77
C VAL A 86 13.64 2.88 -14.43
N PRO A 87 13.90 2.92 -15.76
CA PRO A 87 14.19 4.17 -16.49
C PRO A 87 13.11 5.24 -16.40
N SER A 88 11.84 4.86 -16.21
CA SER A 88 10.75 5.83 -16.04
C SER A 88 10.91 6.71 -14.79
N LEU A 89 11.73 6.29 -13.80
CA LEU A 89 11.99 7.04 -12.58
C LEU A 89 13.14 8.06 -12.68
N ALA A 90 13.73 8.23 -13.86
CA ALA A 90 14.86 9.13 -14.01
C ALA A 90 14.56 10.56 -13.50
N GLY A 91 15.47 11.07 -12.68
CA GLY A 91 15.38 12.38 -12.04
C GLY A 91 14.32 12.52 -10.93
N SER A 92 13.72 11.42 -10.45
CA SER A 92 12.74 11.48 -9.36
C SER A 92 13.34 12.09 -8.08
N PRO A 93 12.51 12.66 -7.19
CA PRO A 93 12.96 13.01 -5.84
C PRO A 93 13.54 11.78 -5.13
N GLU A 94 14.67 11.97 -4.44
CA GLU A 94 15.32 10.93 -3.65
C GLU A 94 15.24 11.25 -2.16
N TRP A 95 15.12 10.21 -1.33
CA TRP A 95 15.17 10.32 0.13
C TRP A 95 16.22 9.34 0.66
N GLN A 96 17.19 9.85 1.42
CA GLN A 96 18.20 9.03 2.09
C GLN A 96 17.59 8.24 3.25
N ALA A 97 17.72 6.92 3.26
CA ALA A 97 17.13 6.06 4.28
C ALA A 97 18.15 5.10 4.88
N ALA A 98 18.06 4.82 6.19
CA ALA A 98 18.84 3.78 6.84
C ALA A 98 18.14 2.42 6.68
N ILE A 99 18.35 1.81 5.52
CA ILE A 99 17.87 0.46 5.19
C ILE A 99 19.03 -0.55 5.22
N ALA A 100 18.68 -1.83 5.17
CA ALA A 100 19.63 -2.92 5.02
C ALA A 100 19.60 -3.41 3.57
N ILE A 101 20.75 -3.75 2.99
CA ILE A 101 20.86 -4.29 1.63
C ILE A 101 21.48 -5.68 1.72
N PRO A 102 20.96 -6.70 1.01
CA PRO A 102 21.52 -8.04 1.03
C PRO A 102 23.01 -8.05 0.65
N ASP A 103 23.85 -8.62 1.52
CA ASP A 103 25.26 -8.88 1.28
C ASP A 103 25.58 -10.36 1.60
N PRO A 104 25.95 -11.20 0.60
CA PRO A 104 26.09 -10.87 -0.81
C PRO A 104 24.74 -10.48 -1.45
N PRO A 105 24.71 -9.83 -2.63
CA PRO A 105 23.47 -9.52 -3.35
C PRO A 105 22.61 -10.76 -3.63
N ILE A 106 21.31 -10.55 -3.89
CA ILE A 106 20.42 -11.63 -4.35
C ILE A 106 20.90 -12.06 -5.75
N PRO A 107 21.17 -13.36 -5.98
CA PRO A 107 21.56 -13.86 -7.30
C PRO A 107 20.50 -13.54 -8.37
N PRO A 108 20.88 -13.17 -9.60
CA PRO A 108 19.92 -12.89 -10.67
C PRO A 108 19.02 -14.09 -11.05
N ASP A 109 19.47 -15.30 -10.76
CA ASP A 109 18.81 -16.58 -11.03
C ASP A 109 18.10 -17.18 -9.80
N ALA A 110 18.10 -16.48 -8.66
CA ALA A 110 17.40 -16.94 -7.46
C ALA A 110 15.90 -17.09 -7.75
N SER A 111 15.30 -18.18 -7.25
CA SER A 111 13.85 -18.32 -7.25
C SER A 111 13.20 -17.22 -6.40
N ASP A 112 11.92 -16.94 -6.66
CA ASP A 112 11.18 -15.95 -5.88
C ASP A 112 11.19 -16.25 -4.37
N GLY A 113 11.15 -17.54 -3.99
CA GLY A 113 11.21 -17.96 -2.60
C GLY A 113 12.58 -17.69 -1.95
N GLU A 114 13.67 -17.97 -2.65
CA GLU A 114 15.03 -17.73 -2.16
C GLU A 114 15.32 -16.23 -2.04
N ALA A 115 14.96 -15.45 -3.07
CA ALA A 115 15.11 -14.00 -3.08
C ALA A 115 14.32 -13.37 -1.92
N PHE A 116 13.06 -13.80 -1.74
CA PHE A 116 12.22 -13.31 -0.67
C PHE A 116 12.75 -13.69 0.72
N GLY A 117 13.20 -14.94 0.91
CA GLY A 117 13.82 -15.38 2.17
C GLY A 117 15.06 -14.54 2.52
N LYS A 118 15.94 -14.30 1.55
CA LYS A 118 17.14 -13.49 1.74
C LYS A 118 16.83 -12.02 2.05
N LEU A 119 15.81 -11.44 1.42
CA LEU A 119 15.31 -10.12 1.77
C LEU A 119 14.82 -10.08 3.22
N LEU A 120 13.95 -11.02 3.62
CA LEU A 120 13.43 -11.07 4.97
C LEU A 120 14.54 -11.18 6.02
N ASP A 121 15.57 -11.96 5.74
CA ASP A 121 16.71 -12.10 6.63
C ASP A 121 17.53 -10.82 6.78
N THR A 122 17.58 -10.01 5.72
CA THR A 122 18.33 -8.75 5.68
C THR A 122 17.54 -7.59 6.29
N MET A 123 16.22 -7.57 6.13
CA MET A 123 15.38 -6.43 6.52
C MET A 123 15.16 -6.27 8.03
N LYS A 124 15.92 -6.99 8.86
CA LYS A 124 15.85 -6.92 10.32
C LYS A 124 16.34 -5.53 10.78
N PRO A 125 15.69 -4.89 11.77
CA PRO A 125 16.06 -3.54 12.23
C PRO A 125 17.53 -3.35 12.58
N LYS A 126 18.16 -4.39 13.16
CA LYS A 126 19.55 -4.37 13.63
C LYS A 126 20.59 -4.30 12.51
N ASP A 127 20.22 -4.68 11.30
CA ASP A 127 21.12 -4.81 10.15
C ASP A 127 21.10 -3.54 9.26
N ARG A 128 20.44 -2.47 9.71
CA ARG A 128 20.27 -1.21 8.98
C ARG A 128 21.39 -0.21 9.28
N GLY A 129 21.79 0.56 8.27
CA GLY A 129 22.85 1.56 8.40
C GLY A 129 24.25 0.92 8.55
N PRO A 130 25.29 1.70 8.90
CA PRO A 130 25.31 3.15 9.06
C PRO A 130 25.24 3.90 7.71
N LYS A 131 25.45 3.20 6.59
CA LYS A 131 25.39 3.78 5.25
C LYS A 131 23.93 4.04 4.88
N LEU A 132 23.63 5.28 4.49
CA LEU A 132 22.31 5.64 3.96
C LEU A 132 22.21 5.26 2.48
N TYR A 133 21.02 4.84 2.08
CA TYR A 133 20.72 4.49 0.70
C TYR A 133 19.71 5.49 0.11
N PRO A 134 19.95 5.99 -1.11
CA PRO A 134 18.98 6.82 -1.82
C PRO A 134 17.79 5.97 -2.27
N LEU A 135 16.58 6.33 -1.82
CA LEU A 135 15.34 5.75 -2.31
C LEU A 135 14.63 6.75 -3.23
N ARG A 136 14.19 6.29 -4.40
CA ARG A 136 13.53 7.12 -5.43
C ARG A 136 12.03 7.11 -5.28
N LEU A 137 11.40 8.28 -5.35
CA LEU A 137 9.94 8.39 -5.39
C LEU A 137 9.41 7.66 -6.62
N ILE A 138 8.50 6.73 -6.40
CA ILE A 138 7.87 5.91 -7.44
C ILE A 138 6.35 6.14 -7.48
N GLN A 139 5.71 6.28 -6.33
CA GLN A 139 4.26 6.38 -6.21
C GLN A 139 3.86 7.37 -5.12
N VAL A 140 2.71 8.03 -5.31
CA VAL A 140 2.02 8.80 -4.28
C VAL A 140 0.59 8.33 -4.20
N ASP A 141 0.15 7.92 -3.02
CA ASP A 141 -1.25 7.59 -2.76
C ASP A 141 -1.93 8.69 -1.96
N ILE A 142 -3.21 8.90 -2.21
CA ILE A 142 -4.07 9.78 -1.44
C ILE A 142 -5.36 9.02 -1.11
N MET A 143 -5.86 9.19 0.10
CA MET A 143 -7.22 8.81 0.46
C MET A 143 -7.91 9.95 1.19
N VAL A 144 -9.16 10.21 0.83
CA VAL A 144 -9.97 11.32 1.35
C VAL A 144 -11.27 10.77 1.89
N ARG A 145 -11.60 11.09 3.13
CA ARG A 145 -12.93 10.86 3.70
C ARG A 145 -13.86 11.88 3.06
N ASP A 146 -14.79 11.40 2.24
CA ASP A 146 -15.70 12.25 1.47
C ASP A 146 -17.13 11.71 1.54
N SER A 147 -18.08 12.55 1.95
CA SER A 147 -19.47 12.13 2.17
C SER A 147 -20.19 11.78 0.88
N ARG A 148 -19.68 12.23 -0.28
CA ARG A 148 -20.23 11.84 -1.59
C ARG A 148 -20.04 10.35 -1.89
N ALA A 149 -19.09 9.70 -1.23
CA ALA A 149 -18.83 8.26 -1.34
C ALA A 149 -19.54 7.43 -0.24
N ASP A 150 -20.36 8.05 0.64
CA ASP A 150 -20.94 7.36 1.82
C ASP A 150 -21.86 6.20 1.47
N LYS A 151 -22.46 6.23 0.28
CA LYS A 151 -23.32 5.15 -0.21
C LYS A 151 -22.51 3.86 -0.49
N GLU A 152 -21.23 4.00 -0.82
CA GLU A 152 -20.34 2.88 -1.09
C GLU A 152 -19.40 2.65 0.11
N THR A 153 -18.39 3.48 0.31
CA THR A 153 -17.35 3.25 1.34
C THR A 153 -17.12 4.44 2.28
N GLY A 154 -17.49 5.65 1.86
CA GLY A 154 -17.13 6.91 2.51
C GLY A 154 -15.68 7.37 2.26
N TRP A 155 -14.88 6.60 1.52
CA TRP A 155 -13.49 6.94 1.21
C TRP A 155 -13.26 6.99 -0.30
N VAL A 156 -12.54 8.02 -0.74
CA VAL A 156 -12.05 8.13 -2.12
C VAL A 156 -10.55 7.93 -2.12
N PHE A 157 -10.08 6.91 -2.84
CA PHE A 157 -8.67 6.59 -3.05
C PHE A 157 -8.20 7.15 -4.38
N GLY A 158 -6.95 7.59 -4.44
CA GLY A 158 -6.29 7.98 -5.67
C GLY A 158 -4.81 7.64 -5.62
N THR A 159 -4.24 7.36 -6.78
CA THR A 159 -2.82 7.00 -6.89
C THR A 159 -2.18 7.73 -8.05
N PHE A 160 -0.92 8.12 -7.86
CA PHE A 160 -0.05 8.73 -8.85
C PHE A 160 1.24 7.93 -8.99
N MET A 161 1.80 7.85 -10.19
CA MET A 161 3.15 7.31 -10.44
C MET A 161 4.06 8.42 -10.93
N TYR A 162 5.30 8.47 -10.44
CA TYR A 162 6.31 9.34 -11.04
C TYR A 162 6.70 8.80 -12.43
N HIS A 163 6.73 9.68 -13.44
CA HIS A 163 7.23 9.33 -14.77
C HIS A 163 8.06 10.48 -15.36
N LYS A 164 9.32 10.20 -15.74
CA LYS A 164 10.30 11.21 -16.19
C LYS A 164 9.79 12.14 -17.31
N ASP A 165 8.95 11.61 -18.19
CA ASP A 165 8.43 12.33 -19.36
C ASP A 165 7.08 13.05 -19.12
N HIS A 166 6.53 13.00 -17.89
CA HIS A 166 5.32 13.76 -17.55
C HIS A 166 5.67 15.14 -16.99
N GLY A 167 4.82 16.15 -17.20
CA GLY A 167 4.98 17.49 -16.60
C GLY A 167 6.31 18.21 -16.85
N THR A 168 7.03 17.85 -17.92
CA THR A 168 8.40 18.31 -18.22
C THR A 168 8.52 19.79 -18.57
N LYS A 169 7.40 20.49 -18.75
CA LYS A 169 7.35 21.94 -18.99
C LYS A 169 7.82 22.77 -17.79
N THR A 170 7.97 22.16 -16.61
CA THR A 170 8.42 22.83 -15.38
C THR A 170 9.65 22.14 -14.81
N LYS A 171 10.43 22.89 -14.02
CA LYS A 171 11.55 22.32 -13.23
C LYS A 171 11.08 21.59 -11.96
N ASP A 172 9.81 21.76 -11.59
CA ASP A 172 9.23 21.13 -10.41
C ASP A 172 9.04 19.63 -10.65
N LYS A 173 9.87 18.82 -9.99
CA LYS A 173 9.87 17.35 -10.11
C LYS A 173 8.53 16.74 -9.68
N TRP A 174 7.74 17.40 -8.83
CA TRP A 174 6.42 16.93 -8.41
C TRP A 174 5.39 16.99 -9.53
N ARG A 175 5.59 17.81 -10.56
CA ARG A 175 4.73 17.85 -11.76
C ARG A 175 4.86 16.60 -12.63
N ARG A 176 5.81 15.72 -12.33
CA ARG A 176 6.03 14.45 -13.03
C ARG A 176 5.18 13.29 -12.47
N LEU A 177 4.33 13.55 -11.48
CA LEU A 177 3.35 12.59 -10.97
C LEU A 177 2.17 12.46 -11.93
N VAL A 178 2.07 11.33 -12.62
CA VAL A 178 0.94 10.98 -13.49
C VAL A 178 -0.19 10.44 -12.62
N PRO A 179 -1.41 11.02 -12.63
CA PRO A 179 -2.55 10.41 -11.96
C PRO A 179 -2.92 9.09 -12.65
N LEU A 180 -3.00 8.01 -11.88
CA LEU A 180 -3.29 6.67 -12.38
C LEU A 180 -4.78 6.34 -12.32
N CYS A 181 -5.38 6.52 -11.16
CA CYS A 181 -6.73 6.06 -10.90
C CYS A 181 -7.40 6.79 -9.72
N LEU A 182 -8.72 6.67 -9.67
CA LEU A 182 -9.58 7.01 -8.54
C LEU A 182 -10.48 5.82 -8.20
N GLN A 183 -10.87 5.67 -6.94
CA GLN A 183 -11.79 4.65 -6.47
C GLN A 183 -12.63 5.16 -5.31
N TRP A 184 -13.93 4.93 -5.33
CA TRP A 184 -14.86 5.29 -4.24
C TRP A 184 -15.69 4.10 -3.74
N GLY A 185 -15.56 2.95 -4.41
CA GLY A 185 -16.13 1.67 -4.01
C GLY A 185 -15.36 0.49 -4.59
N ASN A 186 -15.78 -0.73 -4.27
CA ASN A 186 -15.12 -1.98 -4.59
C ASN A 186 -15.85 -2.78 -5.69
N ASP A 187 -16.90 -2.27 -6.31
CA ASP A 187 -17.68 -2.95 -7.35
C ASP A 187 -18.07 -4.39 -6.92
N PRO A 188 -18.83 -4.59 -5.83
CA PRO A 188 -19.05 -5.91 -5.23
C PRO A 188 -19.68 -6.92 -6.19
N ASP A 189 -20.49 -6.45 -7.13
CA ASP A 189 -21.16 -7.29 -8.11
C ASP A 189 -20.29 -7.62 -9.34
N LEU A 190 -19.08 -7.07 -9.47
CA LEU A 190 -18.18 -7.34 -10.59
C LEU A 190 -17.37 -8.62 -10.31
N THR A 191 -17.98 -9.76 -10.59
CA THR A 191 -17.37 -11.10 -10.52
C THR A 191 -16.48 -11.36 -11.74
N PRO A 192 -15.58 -12.38 -11.68
CA PRO A 192 -14.81 -12.82 -12.84
C PRO A 192 -15.66 -13.16 -14.06
N GLU A 193 -16.80 -13.84 -13.87
CA GLU A 193 -17.75 -14.17 -14.96
C GLU A 193 -18.24 -12.89 -15.65
N ARG A 194 -18.69 -11.89 -14.89
CA ARG A 194 -19.17 -10.63 -15.48
C ARG A 194 -18.06 -9.87 -16.20
N TYR A 195 -16.84 -9.91 -15.67
CA TYR A 195 -15.70 -9.22 -16.26
C TYR A 195 -15.21 -9.89 -17.56
N TYR A 196 -14.98 -11.21 -17.52
CA TYR A 196 -14.38 -11.96 -18.63
C TYR A 196 -15.41 -12.38 -19.69
N GLU A 197 -16.60 -12.82 -19.28
CA GLU A 197 -17.60 -13.38 -20.21
C GLU A 197 -18.60 -12.31 -20.67
N GLN A 198 -19.02 -11.43 -19.77
CA GLN A 198 -20.04 -10.41 -20.08
C GLN A 198 -19.42 -9.04 -20.46
N GLY A 199 -18.10 -8.89 -20.37
CA GLY A 199 -17.40 -7.66 -20.73
C GLY A 199 -17.69 -6.46 -19.82
N ILE A 200 -18.27 -6.68 -18.64
CA ILE A 200 -18.54 -5.62 -17.67
C ILE A 200 -17.22 -5.09 -17.10
N ARG A 201 -17.19 -3.79 -16.79
CA ARG A 201 -16.02 -3.10 -16.24
C ARG A 201 -16.39 -2.39 -14.92
N PRO A 202 -15.40 -2.08 -14.07
CA PRO A 202 -15.62 -1.31 -12.85
C PRO A 202 -16.35 0.01 -13.12
N ASN A 203 -17.31 0.35 -12.26
CA ASN A 203 -18.04 1.61 -12.28
C ASN A 203 -17.78 2.44 -11.00
N GLU A 204 -17.19 1.85 -9.96
CA GLU A 204 -16.75 2.53 -8.73
C GLU A 204 -15.24 2.82 -8.72
N THR A 205 -14.61 2.65 -9.88
CA THR A 205 -13.22 2.95 -10.20
C THR A 205 -13.15 3.74 -11.49
N TRP A 206 -12.24 4.71 -11.55
CA TRP A 206 -11.80 5.35 -12.79
C TRP A 206 -10.30 5.12 -12.98
N THR A 207 -9.90 4.66 -14.16
CA THR A 207 -8.49 4.54 -14.57
C THR A 207 -8.17 5.57 -15.64
N ASN A 208 -7.10 6.32 -15.45
CA ASN A 208 -6.65 7.34 -16.39
C ASN A 208 -6.14 6.69 -17.70
N PRO A 209 -6.61 7.11 -18.89
CA PRO A 209 -6.09 6.62 -20.18
C PRO A 209 -4.56 6.73 -20.32
N LEU A 210 -3.94 7.71 -19.65
CA LEU A 210 -2.48 7.87 -19.63
C LEU A 210 -1.73 6.62 -19.13
N VAL A 211 -2.36 5.77 -18.30
CA VAL A 211 -1.77 4.51 -17.83
C VAL A 211 -1.39 3.63 -19.03
N LYS A 212 -2.30 3.50 -19.99
CA LYS A 212 -2.07 2.72 -21.22
C LYS A 212 -1.22 3.49 -22.22
N GLU A 213 -1.54 4.77 -22.47
CA GLU A 213 -0.85 5.59 -23.47
C GLU A 213 0.64 5.76 -23.19
N LYS A 214 1.03 5.75 -21.91
CA LYS A 214 2.43 5.88 -21.49
C LYS A 214 3.10 4.54 -21.13
N GLY A 215 2.38 3.42 -21.23
CA GLY A 215 2.91 2.11 -20.85
C GLY A 215 3.39 2.07 -19.40
N LEU A 216 2.58 2.58 -18.46
CA LEU A 216 2.98 2.71 -17.05
C LEU A 216 3.02 1.37 -16.29
N LEU A 217 2.49 0.31 -16.89
CA LEU A 217 2.51 -1.04 -16.33
C LEU A 217 3.57 -1.88 -17.05
N ALA A 218 4.31 -2.67 -16.28
CA ALA A 218 5.22 -3.66 -16.85
C ALA A 218 4.45 -4.65 -17.76
N PRO A 219 5.06 -5.22 -18.82
CA PRO A 219 4.37 -6.09 -19.79
C PRO A 219 3.62 -7.28 -19.17
N GLY A 220 4.09 -7.81 -18.04
CA GLY A 220 3.45 -8.93 -17.32
C GLY A 220 2.27 -8.53 -16.43
N ARG A 221 1.93 -7.23 -16.35
CA ARG A 221 0.88 -6.70 -15.48
C ARG A 221 -0.30 -6.22 -16.33
N PRO A 222 -1.42 -6.97 -16.37
CA PRO A 222 -2.54 -6.66 -17.27
C PRO A 222 -3.35 -5.43 -16.86
N TYR A 223 -3.37 -5.08 -15.57
CA TYR A 223 -4.16 -4.01 -15.00
C TYR A 223 -3.57 -3.49 -13.68
N LEU A 224 -4.11 -2.39 -13.16
CA LEU A 224 -3.70 -1.83 -11.86
C LEU A 224 -4.10 -2.80 -10.73
N GLY A 225 -5.38 -3.07 -10.54
CA GLY A 225 -5.91 -3.97 -9.52
C GLY A 225 -6.90 -4.98 -10.08
N TYR A 226 -7.29 -5.94 -9.25
CA TYR A 226 -8.07 -7.10 -9.65
C TYR A 226 -9.36 -6.72 -10.39
N LEU A 227 -9.52 -7.29 -11.59
CA LEU A 227 -10.60 -6.97 -12.55
C LEU A 227 -10.66 -5.46 -12.92
N GLU A 228 -9.49 -4.85 -13.13
CA GLU A 228 -9.30 -3.43 -13.48
C GLU A 228 -9.66 -2.40 -12.40
N ARG A 229 -9.88 -2.82 -11.14
CA ARG A 229 -10.07 -1.90 -10.01
C ARG A 229 -8.82 -1.07 -9.73
N ALA A 230 -8.98 0.06 -9.04
CA ALA A 230 -7.86 0.95 -8.73
C ALA A 230 -6.83 0.30 -7.81
N ASN A 231 -5.55 0.47 -8.15
CA ASN A 231 -4.45 0.06 -7.29
C ASN A 231 -3.17 0.81 -7.68
N GLY A 232 -2.15 0.77 -6.85
CA GLY A 232 -0.84 1.31 -7.19
C GLY A 232 0.06 0.35 -7.97
N ILE A 233 1.05 0.90 -8.66
CA ILE A 233 1.99 0.14 -9.51
C ILE A 233 3.00 -0.70 -8.71
N VAL A 234 3.13 -0.46 -7.42
CA VAL A 234 3.92 -1.31 -6.51
C VAL A 234 3.06 -2.20 -5.61
N ASP A 235 1.76 -1.97 -5.59
CA ASP A 235 0.79 -2.77 -4.86
C ASP A 235 0.41 -4.04 -5.61
N ASN A 236 -0.03 -5.06 -4.87
CA ASN A 236 -0.35 -6.36 -5.42
C ASN A 236 -1.63 -6.31 -6.28
N PHE A 237 -1.48 -6.46 -7.60
CA PHE A 237 -2.58 -6.35 -8.56
C PHE A 237 -3.69 -7.40 -8.40
N ILE A 238 -3.52 -8.42 -7.54
CA ILE A 238 -4.57 -9.38 -7.18
C ILE A 238 -5.62 -8.81 -6.20
N SER A 239 -5.45 -7.56 -5.76
CA SER A 239 -6.41 -6.80 -4.96
C SER A 239 -6.56 -5.37 -5.51
N CYS A 240 -7.19 -4.48 -4.75
CA CYS A 240 -7.34 -3.05 -5.01
C CYS A 240 -7.14 -2.24 -3.71
N CYS A 241 -7.03 -0.91 -3.81
CA CYS A 241 -6.78 -0.04 -2.66
C CYS A 241 -7.84 -0.21 -1.57
N ALA A 242 -9.12 -0.04 -1.91
CA ALA A 242 -10.19 -0.14 -0.93
C ALA A 242 -10.36 -1.56 -0.35
N SER A 243 -10.15 -2.62 -1.14
CA SER A 243 -10.16 -4.00 -0.64
C SER A 243 -9.05 -4.27 0.37
N CYS A 244 -7.81 -3.81 0.11
CA CYS A 244 -6.71 -3.94 1.04
C CYS A 244 -6.99 -3.17 2.34
N HIS A 245 -7.39 -1.91 2.21
CA HIS A 245 -7.52 -1.02 3.36
C HIS A 245 -8.75 -1.31 4.22
N SER A 246 -9.87 -1.77 3.64
CA SER A 246 -11.11 -2.05 4.40
C SER A 246 -10.90 -3.09 5.51
N THR A 247 -9.92 -3.99 5.33
CA THR A 247 -9.56 -5.02 6.31
C THR A 247 -8.97 -4.49 7.62
N ALA A 248 -8.60 -3.21 7.69
CA ALA A 248 -8.05 -2.57 8.87
C ALA A 248 -9.01 -2.66 10.06
N SER A 249 -8.78 -3.64 10.94
CA SER A 249 -9.65 -3.97 12.05
C SER A 249 -8.90 -4.74 13.14
N ILE A 250 -9.48 -4.79 14.34
CA ILE A 250 -9.04 -5.73 15.37
C ILE A 250 -10.19 -6.59 15.91
N PRO A 251 -9.92 -7.85 16.31
CA PRO A 251 -8.67 -8.58 16.09
C PRO A 251 -8.42 -8.81 14.59
N THR A 252 -7.19 -9.18 14.21
CA THR A 252 -6.91 -9.62 12.84
C THR A 252 -7.61 -10.96 12.60
N PHE A 253 -8.51 -11.04 11.61
CA PHE A 253 -9.21 -12.27 11.27
C PHE A 253 -8.48 -13.02 10.15
N PRO A 254 -8.59 -14.36 10.04
CA PRO A 254 -7.98 -15.10 8.92
C PRO A 254 -8.40 -14.58 7.54
N LYS A 255 -9.66 -14.12 7.40
CA LYS A 255 -10.19 -13.51 6.17
C LYS A 255 -9.64 -12.11 5.86
N THR A 256 -8.91 -11.44 6.75
CA THR A 256 -8.29 -10.15 6.42
C THR A 256 -7.05 -10.29 5.52
N LEU A 257 -6.59 -11.53 5.26
CA LEU A 257 -5.51 -11.79 4.32
C LEU A 257 -6.08 -11.95 2.91
N THR A 258 -5.68 -11.07 2.00
CA THR A 258 -6.09 -11.14 0.60
C THR A 258 -5.57 -12.43 -0.03
N PRO A 259 -6.40 -13.17 -0.80
CA PRO A 259 -6.01 -14.44 -1.37
C PRO A 259 -4.88 -14.26 -2.39
N SER A 260 -3.89 -15.16 -2.37
CA SER A 260 -2.74 -15.12 -3.29
C SER A 260 -3.11 -15.49 -4.74
N LYS A 261 -4.25 -16.17 -4.93
CA LYS A 261 -4.81 -16.57 -6.22
C LYS A 261 -6.32 -16.32 -6.20
N PRO A 262 -6.79 -15.07 -6.39
CA PRO A 262 -8.19 -14.71 -6.22
C PRO A 262 -9.12 -15.53 -7.13
N ASP A 263 -8.70 -15.86 -8.36
CA ASP A 263 -9.53 -16.65 -9.29
C ASP A 263 -9.76 -18.10 -8.84
N LEU A 264 -8.97 -18.61 -7.89
CA LEU A 264 -9.09 -19.98 -7.36
C LEU A 264 -9.76 -20.04 -5.98
N VAL A 265 -10.09 -18.89 -5.39
CA VAL A 265 -10.66 -18.81 -4.05
C VAL A 265 -12.18 -18.67 -4.15
N PRO A 266 -12.95 -19.62 -3.58
CA PRO A 266 -14.40 -19.48 -3.48
C PRO A 266 -14.76 -18.18 -2.76
N ASN A 267 -15.78 -17.48 -3.24
CA ASN A 267 -16.25 -16.23 -2.66
C ASN A 267 -15.17 -15.12 -2.59
N THR A 268 -14.23 -15.08 -3.54
CA THR A 268 -13.24 -13.98 -3.67
C THR A 268 -13.86 -12.58 -3.61
N MET A 269 -15.13 -12.44 -4.02
CA MET A 269 -15.84 -11.16 -3.95
C MET A 269 -16.14 -10.68 -2.52
N ASP A 270 -16.00 -11.52 -1.49
CA ASP A 270 -16.07 -11.12 -0.08
C ASP A 270 -15.04 -10.01 0.26
N TRP A 271 -13.88 -10.02 -0.39
CA TRP A 271 -12.84 -8.99 -0.20
C TRP A 271 -13.14 -7.68 -0.92
N PHE A 272 -14.12 -7.68 -1.82
CA PHE A 272 -14.51 -6.52 -2.63
C PHE A 272 -15.91 -6.03 -2.27
N LYS A 273 -16.35 -6.29 -1.03
CA LYS A 273 -17.52 -5.62 -0.45
C LYS A 273 -17.24 -4.13 -0.27
N ASN A 274 -18.28 -3.34 -0.39
CA ASN A 274 -18.30 -1.95 0.08
C ASN A 274 -18.47 -1.94 1.60
N ILE A 275 -17.45 -1.47 2.32
CA ILE A 275 -17.46 -1.35 3.78
C ILE A 275 -17.56 0.13 4.11
N HIS A 276 -18.59 0.54 4.84
CA HIS A 276 -18.78 1.96 5.12
C HIS A 276 -17.74 2.47 6.14
N ALA A 277 -17.48 3.77 6.10
CA ALA A 277 -16.54 4.40 7.02
C ALA A 277 -16.93 4.15 8.49
N GLY A 278 -15.99 3.57 9.24
CA GLY A 278 -16.14 3.13 10.63
C GLY A 278 -16.80 1.77 10.83
N GLU A 279 -17.12 1.03 9.77
CA GLU A 279 -17.59 -0.36 9.88
C GLU A 279 -16.41 -1.35 9.81
N PRO A 280 -16.45 -2.45 10.57
CA PRO A 280 -15.44 -3.49 10.48
C PRO A 280 -15.65 -4.35 9.23
N PHE A 281 -14.56 -4.89 8.68
CA PHE A 281 -14.61 -5.80 7.53
C PHE A 281 -15.34 -7.12 7.84
N GLU A 282 -15.14 -7.64 9.05
CA GLU A 282 -15.79 -8.85 9.59
C GLU A 282 -16.66 -8.50 10.80
N GLU A 283 -17.76 -9.24 10.95
CA GLU A 283 -18.64 -9.13 12.11
C GLU A 283 -17.88 -9.45 13.42
N GLY A 284 -18.15 -8.68 14.47
CA GLY A 284 -17.47 -8.81 15.76
C GLY A 284 -16.08 -8.15 15.84
N GLY A 285 -15.57 -7.61 14.72
CA GLY A 285 -14.38 -6.76 14.71
C GLY A 285 -14.67 -5.33 15.16
N LYS A 286 -13.61 -4.60 15.54
CA LYS A 286 -13.62 -3.14 15.64
C LYS A 286 -12.91 -2.54 14.44
N SER A 287 -13.56 -1.61 13.76
CA SER A 287 -13.01 -0.91 12.60
C SER A 287 -11.86 -0.01 13.02
N LEU A 288 -10.84 0.05 12.15
CA LEU A 288 -9.80 1.07 12.16
C LEU A 288 -9.93 2.02 10.95
N ASP A 289 -11.12 2.03 10.34
CA ASP A 289 -11.59 2.94 9.29
C ASP A 289 -10.57 3.15 8.17
N TYR A 290 -10.23 2.04 7.51
CA TYR A 290 -9.28 1.96 6.40
C TYR A 290 -7.82 2.31 6.75
N SER A 291 -7.48 2.55 8.03
CA SER A 291 -6.12 2.87 8.46
C SER A 291 -5.29 1.61 8.79
N LEU A 292 -4.60 1.08 7.78
CA LEU A 292 -3.58 0.03 7.98
C LEU A 292 -2.40 0.48 8.87
N GLN A 293 -2.22 1.79 9.05
CA GLN A 293 -1.23 2.36 9.97
C GLN A 293 -1.63 2.17 11.43
N LEU A 294 -2.90 2.44 11.77
CA LEU A 294 -3.44 2.14 13.11
C LEU A 294 -3.43 0.63 13.36
N ASP A 295 -3.85 -0.17 12.38
CA ASP A 295 -3.86 -1.64 12.48
C ASP A 295 -2.46 -2.20 12.76
N SER A 296 -1.45 -1.76 11.99
CA SER A 296 -0.07 -2.19 12.20
C SER A 296 0.50 -1.72 13.54
N GLY A 297 0.22 -0.48 13.94
CA GLY A 297 0.68 0.06 15.22
C GLY A 297 0.07 -0.68 16.43
N LEU A 298 -1.24 -0.93 16.37
CA LEU A 298 -1.96 -1.63 17.44
C LEU A 298 -1.56 -3.10 17.53
N SER A 299 -1.40 -3.77 16.39
CA SER A 299 -0.89 -5.14 16.34
C SER A 299 0.51 -5.25 16.96
N GLY A 300 1.42 -4.33 16.61
CA GLY A 300 2.76 -4.26 17.21
C GLY A 300 2.71 -3.99 18.72
N TYR A 301 1.79 -3.14 19.18
CA TYR A 301 1.57 -2.94 20.61
C TYR A 301 1.13 -4.22 21.33
N PHE A 302 0.15 -4.96 20.77
CA PHE A 302 -0.30 -6.21 21.37
C PHE A 302 0.78 -7.30 21.39
N GLU A 303 1.61 -7.38 20.35
CA GLU A 303 2.79 -8.25 20.34
C GLU A 303 3.79 -7.85 21.44
N TRP A 304 4.06 -6.54 21.58
CA TRP A 304 4.93 -6.03 22.63
C TRP A 304 4.42 -6.36 24.04
N VAL A 305 3.14 -6.12 24.32
CA VAL A 305 2.50 -6.48 25.61
C VAL A 305 2.62 -7.97 25.90
N LYS A 306 2.39 -8.84 24.91
CA LYS A 306 2.57 -10.30 25.06
C LYS A 306 4.02 -10.67 25.38
N SER A 307 4.99 -9.96 24.81
CA SER A 307 6.43 -10.20 25.03
C SER A 307 6.96 -9.63 26.35
N LYS A 308 6.24 -8.70 26.98
CA LYS A 308 6.59 -8.00 28.23
C LYS A 308 5.43 -8.07 29.24
N PRO A 309 5.06 -9.26 29.74
CA PRO A 309 4.01 -9.36 30.74
C PRO A 309 4.37 -8.51 31.96
N LYS A 310 3.38 -7.78 32.50
CA LYS A 310 3.56 -7.05 33.76
C LYS A 310 4.13 -8.02 34.81
N PRO A 311 5.10 -7.60 35.64
CA PRO A 311 5.55 -8.44 36.75
C PRO A 311 4.32 -8.85 37.57
N LYS A 312 4.22 -10.15 37.87
CA LYS A 312 3.18 -10.66 38.78
C LYS A 312 3.44 -10.18 40.21
#